data_AF-A0A6J1PMF6-F1
#
_entry.id   AF-A0A6J1PMF6-F1
#
_cell.length_a   1.000
_cell.length_b   1.000
_cell.length_c   1.000
_cell.angle_alpha   90.00
_cell.angle_beta   90.00
_cell.angle_gamma   90.00
#
_symmetry.space_group_name_H-M   'P 1'
#
loop_
_entity.id
_entity.type
_entity.pdbx_description
1 polymer ?
#
loop_
_entity_poly.entity_id
_entity_poly.type
_entity_poly.pdbx_seq_one_letter_code
_entity_poly.pdbx_strand_id
1 'polypeptide(L)'
;MPALLTENNFECRVSSVLNKNVQSYGKTYMFDNCSETCWNSDAGSPQWVLISFENECGLSSFEVEFQGGFAGKNCHIEAVSVWIG
;
A
#
# COMPACT_ATOMS: atom_id res chain seq x y z
N MET A 1 15.16 -2.62 12.76
CA MET A 1 14.97 -1.18 12.47
C MET A 1 13.47 -0.93 12.49
N PRO A 2 12.99 0.17 13.06
CA PRO A 2 11.58 0.53 12.99
C PRO A 2 11.14 0.74 11.52
N ALA A 3 9.88 0.44 11.23
CA ALA A 3 9.35 0.51 9.87
C ALA A 3 9.01 1.96 9.51
N LEU A 4 9.35 2.41 8.30
CA LEU A 4 9.14 3.79 7.85
C LEU A 4 7.68 4.25 8.01
N LEU A 5 6.72 3.34 7.77
CA LEU A 5 5.28 3.60 7.89
C LEU A 5 4.81 3.84 9.34
N THR A 6 5.61 3.46 10.34
CA THR A 6 5.28 3.69 11.76
C THR A 6 5.91 4.95 12.34
N GLU A 7 6.95 5.47 11.69
CA GLU A 7 7.73 6.62 12.21
C GLU A 7 7.43 7.93 11.47
N ASN A 8 6.83 7.84 10.28
CA ASN A 8 6.64 8.98 9.41
C ASN A 8 5.16 9.13 9.07
N ASN A 9 4.71 10.38 8.95
CA ASN A 9 3.44 10.66 8.30
C ASN A 9 3.53 10.30 6.81
N PHE A 10 2.50 9.63 6.32
CA PHE A 10 2.38 9.29 4.92
C PHE A 10 0.94 9.38 4.44
N GLU A 11 0.76 9.72 3.16
CA GLU A 11 -0.49 9.52 2.46
C GLU A 11 -0.45 8.17 1.72
N CYS A 12 -1.50 7.37 1.86
CA CYS A 12 -1.70 6.18 1.03
C CYS A 12 -2.82 6.43 0.03
N ARG A 13 -2.59 6.14 -1.25
CA ARG A 13 -3.61 6.06 -2.30
C ARG A 13 -3.62 4.67 -2.90
N VAL A 14 -4.79 4.23 -3.35
CA VAL A 14 -4.97 2.95 -4.03
C VAL A 14 -5.77 3.16 -5.30
N SER A 15 -5.53 2.33 -6.31
CA SER A 15 -6.20 2.40 -7.62
C SER A 15 -7.72 2.25 -7.53
N SER A 16 -8.18 1.32 -6.69
CA SER A 16 -9.60 1.01 -6.48
C SER A 16 -9.80 0.32 -5.13
N VAL A 17 -11.06 0.19 -4.71
CA VAL A 17 -11.48 -0.62 -3.56
C VAL A 17 -12.66 -1.45 -4.04
N LEU A 18 -12.62 -2.76 -3.80
CA LEU A 18 -13.62 -3.71 -4.28
C LEU A 18 -15.04 -3.22 -3.98
N ASN A 19 -15.85 -3.02 -5.02
CA ASN A 19 -17.22 -2.51 -4.96
C ASN A 19 -17.36 -1.17 -4.20
N LYS A 20 -16.30 -0.36 -4.14
CA LYS A 20 -16.20 0.87 -3.33
C LYS A 20 -16.46 0.63 -1.82
N ASN A 21 -16.39 -0.62 -1.35
CA ASN A 21 -16.66 -0.97 0.04
C ASN A 21 -15.44 -0.72 0.93
N VAL A 22 -15.22 0.55 1.27
CA VAL A 22 -14.12 0.99 2.14
C VAL A 22 -14.23 0.41 3.55
N GLN A 23 -15.44 0.08 4.02
CA GLN A 23 -15.67 -0.48 5.36
C GLN A 23 -15.21 -1.93 5.51
N SER A 24 -14.97 -2.66 4.41
CA SER A 24 -14.52 -4.05 4.47
C SER A 24 -13.19 -4.29 3.76
N TYR A 25 -12.85 -3.44 2.78
CA TYR A 25 -11.70 -3.65 1.90
C TYR A 25 -10.82 -2.39 1.75
N GLY A 26 -10.96 -1.42 2.65
CA GLY A 26 -10.25 -0.15 2.60
C GLY A 26 -8.74 -0.30 2.77
N LYS A 27 -8.00 0.65 2.20
CA LYS A 27 -6.52 0.72 2.26
C LYS A 27 -5.93 0.72 3.67
N THR A 28 -6.69 1.17 4.68
CA THR A 28 -6.27 1.20 6.08
C THR A 28 -5.97 -0.20 6.63
N TYR A 29 -6.63 -1.23 6.09
CA TYR A 29 -6.42 -2.62 6.47
C TYR A 29 -5.07 -3.20 5.99
N MET A 30 -4.27 -2.46 5.23
CA MET A 30 -2.87 -2.83 4.99
C MET A 30 -1.95 -2.49 6.17
N PHE A 31 -2.42 -1.68 7.12
CA PHE A 31 -1.58 -1.07 8.17
C PHE A 31 -2.11 -1.31 9.59
N ASP A 32 -3.17 -2.10 9.75
CA ASP A 32 -3.83 -2.35 11.04
C ASP A 32 -3.24 -3.54 11.82
N ASN A 33 -2.23 -4.22 11.26
CA ASN A 33 -1.55 -5.37 11.83
C ASN A 33 -2.53 -6.53 12.15
N CYS A 34 -3.52 -6.75 11.30
CA CYS A 34 -4.51 -7.81 11.44
C CYS A 34 -4.51 -8.72 10.20
N SER A 35 -4.13 -9.98 10.35
CA SER A 35 -4.07 -10.95 9.24
C SER A 35 -5.43 -11.31 8.65
N GLU A 36 -6.53 -10.95 9.31
CA GLU A 36 -7.90 -11.22 8.87
C GLU A 36 -8.50 -10.09 8.02
N THR A 37 -7.84 -8.93 7.96
CA THR A 37 -8.27 -7.77 7.17
C THR A 37 -7.27 -7.50 6.03
N CYS A 38 -7.74 -6.94 4.93
CA CYS A 38 -6.87 -6.52 3.83
C CYS A 38 -7.48 -5.39 3.01
N TRP A 39 -6.63 -4.72 2.22
CA TRP A 39 -7.11 -3.99 1.05
C TRP A 39 -7.42 -4.98 -0.08
N ASN A 40 -8.56 -4.79 -0.73
CA ASN A 40 -8.93 -5.56 -1.92
C ASN A 40 -9.35 -4.60 -3.03
N SER A 41 -8.78 -4.75 -4.22
CA SER A 41 -9.09 -3.92 -5.39
C SER A 41 -10.29 -4.46 -6.17
N ASP A 42 -10.86 -3.64 -7.05
CA ASP A 42 -11.73 -4.16 -8.10
C ASP A 42 -10.92 -4.98 -9.13
N ALA A 43 -11.64 -5.69 -10.02
CA ALA A 43 -11.02 -6.37 -11.15
C ALA A 43 -10.38 -5.38 -12.13
N GLY A 44 -9.29 -5.81 -12.79
CA GLY A 44 -8.54 -5.02 -13.77
C GLY A 44 -7.05 -5.01 -13.47
N SER A 45 -6.24 -4.60 -14.44
CA SER A 45 -4.79 -4.46 -14.29
C SER A 45 -4.31 -3.20 -15.04
N PRO A 46 -3.40 -2.40 -14.49
CA PRO A 46 -2.75 -2.59 -13.18
C PRO A 46 -3.65 -2.19 -12.01
N GLN A 47 -3.38 -2.77 -10.84
CA GLN A 47 -3.83 -2.25 -9.55
C GLN A 47 -2.60 -1.83 -8.77
N TRP A 48 -2.69 -0.73 -8.03
CA TRP A 48 -1.54 -0.10 -7.42
C TRP A 48 -1.84 0.46 -6.03
N VAL A 49 -0.79 0.49 -5.22
CA VAL A 49 -0.71 1.20 -3.94
C VAL A 49 0.38 2.25 -4.09
N LEU A 50 0.08 3.49 -3.76
CA LEU A 50 1.02 4.60 -3.75
C LEU A 50 1.17 5.12 -2.31
N ILE A 51 2.40 5.16 -1.82
CA ILE A 51 2.76 5.73 -0.54
C ILE A 51 3.59 6.99 -0.78
N SER A 52 3.13 8.10 -0.22
CA SER A 52 3.83 9.39 -0.27
C SER A 52 4.19 9.81 1.15
N PHE A 53 5.48 9.87 1.46
CA PHE A 53 5.96 10.41 2.73
C PHE A 53 5.99 11.94 2.66
N GLU A 54 5.72 12.61 3.79
CA GLU A 54 5.81 14.08 3.88
C GLU A 54 7.26 14.58 3.70
N ASN A 55 8.25 13.76 4.09
CA ASN A 55 9.67 14.06 3.99
C ASN A 55 10.40 12.93 3.26
N GLU A 56 11.55 13.25 2.67
CA GLU A 56 12.40 12.24 2.04
C GLU A 56 12.86 11.18 3.06
N CYS A 57 12.75 9.91 2.68
CA CYS A 57 13.04 8.76 3.53
C CYS A 57 14.00 7.80 2.82
N GLY A 58 14.93 7.22 3.57
CA GLY A 58 15.80 6.15 3.06
C GLY A 58 15.08 4.80 3.07
N LEU A 59 14.68 4.30 1.89
CA LEU A 59 14.06 2.98 1.75
C LEU A 59 15.12 1.88 1.57
N SER A 60 15.19 0.94 2.51
CA SER A 60 16.11 -0.20 2.46
C SER A 60 15.43 -1.53 2.15
N SER A 61 14.15 -1.66 2.50
CA SER A 61 13.33 -2.86 2.31
C SER A 61 11.84 -2.50 2.34
N PHE A 62 11.02 -3.36 1.79
CA PHE A 62 9.56 -3.30 1.89
C PHE A 62 9.04 -4.73 2.06
N GLU A 63 7.90 -4.88 2.72
CA GLU A 63 7.25 -6.17 2.97
C GLU A 63 5.81 -6.08 2.48
N VAL A 64 5.33 -7.13 1.80
CA VAL A 64 3.95 -7.26 1.33
C VAL A 64 3.46 -8.65 1.66
N GLU A 65 2.32 -8.73 2.34
CA GLU A 65 1.60 -9.97 2.60
C GLU A 65 0.33 -10.02 1.74
N PHE A 66 0.12 -11.14 1.07
CA PHE A 66 -1.10 -11.38 0.30
C PHE A 66 -1.98 -12.38 1.05
N GLN A 67 -3.25 -12.02 1.26
CA GLN A 67 -4.25 -12.99 1.68
C GLN A 67 -4.54 -13.99 0.55
N GLY A 68 -4.81 -15.24 0.92
CA GLY A 68 -5.09 -16.32 -0.03
C GLY A 68 -6.36 -16.08 -0.87
N GLY A 69 -6.45 -16.75 -2.02
CA GLY A 69 -7.60 -16.66 -2.94
C GLY A 69 -7.27 -15.88 -4.23
N PHE A 70 -6.87 -14.61 -4.08
CA PHE A 70 -6.45 -13.76 -5.21
C PHE A 70 -5.27 -12.90 -4.82
N ALA A 71 -4.16 -12.99 -5.56
CA ALA A 71 -2.96 -12.20 -5.32
C ALA A 71 -2.36 -11.72 -6.64
N GLY A 72 -1.71 -10.55 -6.60
CA GLY A 72 -0.89 -10.07 -7.70
C GLY A 72 0.28 -11.03 -7.94
N LYS A 73 0.39 -11.59 -9.15
CA LYS A 73 1.47 -12.54 -9.49
C LYS A 73 2.75 -11.86 -9.97
N ASN A 74 2.60 -10.67 -10.55
CA ASN A 74 3.69 -9.84 -11.02
C ASN A 74 3.54 -8.48 -10.37
N CYS A 75 4.53 -8.08 -9.59
CA CYS A 75 4.59 -6.77 -8.96
C CYS A 75 5.75 -5.98 -9.53
N HIS A 76 5.54 -4.68 -9.70
CA HIS A 76 6.58 -3.73 -10.04
C HIS A 76 6.65 -2.69 -8.92
N ILE A 77 7.86 -2.27 -8.59
CA ILE A 77 8.12 -1.34 -7.49
C ILE A 77 8.93 -0.19 -8.04
N GLU A 78 8.39 0.99 -7.80
CA GLU A 78 8.98 2.25 -8.20
C GLU A 78 9.18 3.10 -6.95
N ALA A 79 10.34 3.75 -6.86
CA ALA A 79 10.63 4.74 -5.84
C ALA A 79 11.11 6.01 -6.56
N VAL A 80 10.48 7.14 -6.24
CA VAL A 80 10.79 8.43 -6.85
C VAL A 80 10.99 9.45 -5.74
N SER A 81 12.14 10.11 -5.74
CA SER A 81 12.32 11.35 -4.97
C SER A 81 11.96 12.52 -5.89
N VAL A 82 11.03 13.36 -5.43
CA VAL A 82 10.68 14.60 -6.15
C VAL A 82 11.45 15.73 -5.50
N TRP A 83 12.43 16.27 -6.21
CA TRP A 83 13.06 17.52 -5.84
C TRP A 83 12.07 18.67 -6.10
N ILE A 84 11.47 19.17 -5.03
CA ILE A 84 10.76 20.46 -5.02
C ILE A 84 11.82 21.52 -4.71
N GLY A 85 12.51 21.95 -5.77
CA GLY A 85 13.41 23.11 -5.73
C GLY A 85 12.66 24.41 -5.56
#